data_AF-A0A7C3ZMN3-F1
#
_entry.id   AF-A0A7C3ZMN3-F1
#
_cell.length_a   1.000
_cell.length_b   1.000
_cell.length_c   1.000
_cell.angle_alpha   90.00
_cell.angle_beta   90.00
_cell.angle_gamma   90.00
#
_symmetry.space_group_name_H-M   'P 1'
#
loop_
_entity.id
_entity.type
_entity.pdbx_description
1 polymer ?
#
loop_
_entity_poly.entity_id
_entity_poly.type
_entity_poly.pdbx_seq_one_letter_code
_entity_poly.pdbx_strand_id
1 'polypeptide(L)'
;GDVAQPISLILLVPDRATLSSLMTAAGWHEADPPSPGNLAHAAITVWFGGSYNTAPITPAFWQARPHDMGFQRASSADTLRERHHARFWDSGTTSQDGLAIFVGTTSFDDGLKWGLTHHIDPNIDAERDFLVQGLVATGAFSAPETLPLVPPVLGQNLVGDAFFTDGNAILLRAK
;
A
#
# COMPACT_ATOMS: atom_id res chain seq x y z
N GLY A 1 13.48 10.52 12.41
CA GLY A 1 12.18 11.09 12.82
C GLY A 1 11.14 10.20 12.20
N ASP A 2 10.88 9.07 12.84
CA ASP A 2 10.54 7.83 12.15
C ASP A 2 9.24 7.29 12.72
N VAL A 3 8.15 7.49 11.98
CA VAL A 3 6.84 6.87 12.25
C VAL A 3 6.16 6.42 10.96
N ALA A 4 6.94 6.15 9.91
CA ALA A 4 6.45 5.61 8.66
C ALA A 4 6.85 4.14 8.53
N GLN A 5 5.90 3.29 8.14
CA GLN A 5 6.22 1.93 7.71
C GLN A 5 7.28 1.98 6.58
N PRO A 6 8.31 1.12 6.61
CA PRO A 6 9.34 1.12 5.58
C PRO A 6 8.75 0.86 4.19
N ILE A 7 9.39 1.41 3.16
CA ILE A 7 9.13 0.99 1.78
C ILE A 7 9.48 -0.50 1.66
N SER A 8 8.59 -1.26 1.04
CA SER A 8 8.73 -2.70 0.86
C SER A 8 8.42 -3.16 -0.57
N LEU A 9 8.08 -2.23 -1.46
CA LEU A 9 7.82 -2.48 -2.88
C LEU A 9 8.54 -1.47 -3.77
N ILE A 10 9.07 -1.95 -4.90
CA ILE A 10 9.63 -1.13 -5.98
C ILE A 10 9.03 -1.63 -7.29
N LEU A 11 8.22 -0.82 -7.96
CA LEU A 11 7.57 -1.18 -9.22
C LEU A 11 8.15 -0.35 -10.36
N LEU A 12 8.65 -1.04 -11.39
CA LEU A 12 9.09 -0.44 -12.65
C LEU A 12 8.00 -0.66 -13.68
N VAL A 13 7.34 0.42 -14.09
CA VAL A 13 6.20 0.40 -15.02
C VAL A 13 6.32 1.57 -16.01
N PRO A 14 5.71 1.50 -17.20
CA PRO A 14 5.78 2.59 -18.18
C PRO A 14 5.33 3.94 -17.64
N ASP A 15 4.20 3.97 -16.92
CA ASP A 15 3.61 5.18 -16.37
C ASP A 15 2.57 4.89 -15.26
N ARG A 16 2.04 5.96 -14.67
CA ARG A 16 0.96 5.93 -13.66
C ARG A 16 -0.29 5.16 -14.13
N ALA A 17 -0.69 5.35 -15.39
CA ALA A 17 -1.90 4.72 -15.93
C ALA A 17 -1.73 3.21 -16.02
N THR A 18 -0.54 2.77 -16.41
CA THR A 18 -0.16 1.35 -16.46
C THR A 18 -0.14 0.75 -15.06
N LEU A 19 0.40 1.45 -14.06
CA LEU A 19 0.31 0.98 -12.66
C LEU A 19 -1.14 0.76 -12.23
N SER A 20 -2.02 1.74 -12.45
CA SER A 20 -3.44 1.64 -12.08
C SER A 20 -4.13 0.47 -12.79
N SER A 21 -3.84 0.27 -14.08
CA SER A 21 -4.35 -0.86 -14.87
C SER A 21 -3.87 -2.22 -14.33
N LEU A 22 -2.57 -2.35 -14.01
CA LEU A 22 -1.99 -3.58 -13.48
C LEU A 22 -2.53 -3.93 -12.08
N MET A 23 -2.69 -2.93 -11.22
CA MET A 23 -3.34 -3.07 -9.92
C MET A 23 -4.80 -3.54 -10.09
N THR A 24 -5.53 -2.92 -11.02
CA THR A 24 -6.92 -3.32 -11.36
C THR A 24 -6.99 -4.77 -11.84
N ALA A 25 -6.06 -5.20 -12.71
CA ALA A 25 -5.98 -6.59 -13.17
C ALA A 25 -5.70 -7.58 -12.03
N ALA A 26 -5.03 -7.15 -10.96
CA ALA A 26 -4.81 -7.93 -9.75
C ALA A 26 -5.95 -7.79 -8.70
N GLY A 27 -7.07 -7.17 -9.06
CA GLY A 27 -8.25 -7.02 -8.21
C GLY A 27 -8.17 -5.88 -7.19
N TRP A 28 -7.25 -4.93 -7.37
CA TRP A 28 -7.14 -3.74 -6.54
C TRP A 28 -7.83 -2.55 -7.20
N HIS A 29 -8.49 -1.72 -6.38
CA HIS A 29 -9.19 -0.51 -6.85
C HIS A 29 -8.47 0.73 -6.34
N GLU A 30 -8.24 1.71 -7.22
CA GLU A 30 -7.65 3.00 -6.82
C GLU A 30 -8.60 3.73 -5.86
N ALA A 31 -8.07 4.19 -4.73
CA ALA A 31 -8.77 4.98 -3.74
C ALA A 31 -8.67 6.48 -4.08
N ASP A 32 -9.62 7.28 -3.58
CA ASP A 32 -9.62 8.72 -3.83
C ASP A 32 -8.31 9.36 -3.29
N PRO A 33 -7.65 10.24 -4.08
CA PRO A 33 -6.38 10.82 -3.67
C PRO A 33 -6.52 11.68 -2.41
N PRO A 34 -5.47 11.76 -1.57
CA PRO A 34 -5.48 12.61 -0.39
C PRO A 34 -5.48 14.09 -0.81
N SER A 35 -6.63 14.76 -0.72
CA SER A 35 -6.73 16.22 -0.87
C SER A 35 -6.79 16.90 0.50
N PRO A 36 -6.36 18.18 0.65
CA PRO A 36 -6.47 18.90 1.93
C PRO A 36 -7.90 18.94 2.50
N GLY A 37 -8.92 18.95 1.64
CA GLY A 37 -10.33 18.83 2.04
C GLY A 37 -10.72 17.40 2.44
N ASN A 38 -10.16 16.38 1.79
CA ASN A 38 -10.44 14.97 2.08
C ASN A 38 -9.66 14.42 3.28
N LEU A 39 -8.50 14.98 3.64
CA LEU A 39 -7.69 14.51 4.77
C LEU A 39 -8.41 14.69 6.12
N ALA A 40 -9.11 15.81 6.32
CA ALA A 40 -9.92 16.04 7.50
C ALA A 40 -11.22 15.22 7.50
N HIS A 41 -11.83 15.02 6.33
CA HIS A 41 -13.07 14.26 6.22
C HIS A 41 -12.84 12.75 6.31
N ALA A 42 -11.75 12.22 5.73
CA ALA A 42 -11.34 10.81 5.83
C ALA A 42 -11.02 10.40 7.27
N ALA A 43 -10.35 11.27 8.04
CA ALA A 43 -10.15 11.04 9.47
C ALA A 43 -11.48 10.92 10.25
N ILE A 44 -12.55 11.54 9.77
CA ILE A 44 -13.90 11.51 10.36
C ILE A 44 -14.70 10.31 9.82
N THR A 45 -14.71 10.02 8.52
CA THR A 45 -15.49 8.89 7.95
C THR A 45 -14.90 7.51 8.25
N VAL A 46 -13.58 7.39 8.40
CA VAL A 46 -12.92 6.16 8.92
C VAL A 46 -13.40 5.84 10.35
N TRP A 47 -13.87 6.84 11.11
CA TRP A 47 -14.44 6.62 12.45
C TRP A 47 -15.92 6.15 12.39
N PHE A 48 -16.68 6.46 11.34
CA PHE A 48 -18.15 6.32 11.32
C PHE A 48 -18.74 5.25 10.39
N GLY A 49 -17.93 4.28 9.92
CA GLY A 49 -18.46 2.97 9.50
C GLY A 49 -19.39 2.95 8.27
N GLY A 50 -19.23 3.87 7.33
CA GLY A 50 -19.96 3.84 6.06
C GLY A 50 -19.32 2.90 5.03
N SER A 51 -20.12 2.14 4.29
CA SER A 51 -19.64 1.38 3.13
C SER A 51 -19.34 2.34 1.96
N TYR A 52 -18.06 2.64 1.75
CA TYR A 52 -17.59 3.39 0.58
C TYR A 52 -16.43 2.63 -0.08
N ASN A 53 -16.66 2.10 -1.28
CA ASN A 53 -15.70 1.26 -1.99
C ASN A 53 -14.49 2.02 -2.58
N THR A 54 -14.42 3.34 -2.42
CA THR A 54 -13.28 4.18 -2.85
C THR A 54 -12.87 5.22 -1.79
N ALA A 55 -13.36 5.09 -0.54
CA ALA A 55 -13.06 6.05 0.52
C ALA A 55 -11.54 6.31 0.63
N PRO A 56 -11.12 7.53 0.98
CA PRO A 56 -9.70 7.82 1.16
C PRO A 56 -9.13 6.92 2.25
N ILE A 57 -8.07 6.19 1.92
CA ILE A 57 -7.36 5.32 2.85
C ILE A 57 -6.48 6.17 3.79
N THR A 58 -6.21 5.67 5.01
CA THR A 58 -5.30 6.35 5.95
C THR A 58 -4.00 6.72 5.23
N PRO A 59 -3.56 8.00 5.24
CA PRO A 59 -2.36 8.41 4.54
C PRO A 59 -1.12 7.73 5.13
N ALA A 60 -0.28 7.17 4.26
CA ALA A 60 1.13 6.93 4.58
C ALA A 60 1.99 8.09 4.07
N PHE A 61 3.15 8.28 4.70
CA PHE A 61 4.11 9.31 4.32
C PHE A 61 5.47 8.70 4.00
N TRP A 62 6.09 9.20 2.94
CA TRP A 62 7.48 8.91 2.59
C TRP A 62 8.18 10.23 2.28
N GLN A 63 9.32 10.49 2.93
CA GLN A 63 10.03 11.77 2.85
C GLN A 63 9.13 13.00 3.10
N ALA A 64 8.25 12.90 4.10
CA ALA A 64 7.23 13.91 4.43
C ALA A 64 6.21 14.22 3.32
N ARG A 65 6.16 13.44 2.23
CA ARG A 65 5.10 13.51 1.22
C ARG A 65 4.02 12.44 1.46
N PRO A 66 2.73 12.77 1.33
CA PRO A 66 1.69 11.75 1.25
C PRO A 66 1.88 10.90 -0.01
N HIS A 67 1.29 9.70 -0.01
CA HIS A 67 1.26 8.82 -1.18
C HIS A 67 0.61 9.50 -2.39
N ASP A 68 1.13 9.20 -3.58
CA ASP A 68 0.64 9.72 -4.87
C ASP A 68 -0.52 8.88 -5.42
N MET A 69 -0.55 7.60 -5.07
CA MET A 69 -1.59 6.63 -5.44
C MET A 69 -1.91 5.71 -4.27
N GLY A 70 -3.20 5.55 -3.97
CA GLY A 70 -3.70 4.62 -2.97
C GLY A 70 -4.55 3.56 -3.63
N PHE A 71 -4.45 2.31 -3.18
CA PHE A 71 -5.25 1.20 -3.68
C PHE A 71 -5.83 0.41 -2.51
N GLN A 72 -7.00 -0.18 -2.75
CA GLN A 72 -7.66 -1.06 -1.81
C GLN A 72 -8.27 -2.29 -2.47
N ARG A 73 -8.29 -3.40 -1.73
CA ARG A 73 -8.93 -4.65 -2.15
C ARG A 73 -9.68 -5.27 -0.98
N ALA A 74 -10.89 -5.75 -1.23
CA ALA A 74 -11.68 -6.45 -0.21
C ALA A 74 -11.03 -7.80 0.12
N SER A 75 -11.07 -8.19 1.39
CA SER A 75 -10.69 -9.54 1.80
C SER A 75 -11.69 -10.59 1.32
N SER A 76 -11.29 -11.86 1.31
CA SER A 76 -12.17 -12.99 0.98
C SER A 76 -13.31 -13.19 1.98
N ALA A 77 -13.21 -12.64 3.19
CA ALA A 77 -14.26 -12.69 4.20
C ALA A 77 -15.42 -11.72 3.91
N ASP A 78 -15.25 -10.82 2.93
CA ASP A 78 -16.22 -9.79 2.49
C ASP A 78 -16.82 -8.98 3.66
N THR A 79 -16.04 -8.81 4.73
CA THR A 79 -16.41 -7.90 5.81
C THR A 79 -15.83 -6.53 5.50
N LEU A 80 -16.57 -5.46 5.79
CA LEU A 80 -16.05 -4.09 5.69
C LEU A 80 -14.83 -3.84 6.59
N ARG A 81 -14.52 -4.77 7.50
CA ARG A 81 -13.51 -4.67 8.54
C ARG A 81 -12.15 -5.19 8.09
N GLU A 82 -12.13 -6.11 7.13
CA GLU A 82 -10.92 -6.72 6.61
C GLU A 82 -10.62 -6.21 5.20
N ARG A 83 -9.59 -5.38 5.08
CA ARG A 83 -9.24 -4.70 3.81
C ARG A 83 -7.75 -4.63 3.59
N HIS A 84 -7.37 -4.94 2.37
CA HIS A 84 -6.00 -4.82 1.87
C HIS A 84 -5.77 -3.40 1.37
N HIS A 85 -4.61 -2.83 1.68
CA HIS A 85 -4.23 -1.47 1.28
C HIS A 85 -2.81 -1.42 0.73
N ALA A 86 -2.64 -0.70 -0.38
CA ALA A 86 -1.34 -0.43 -0.98
C ALA A 86 -1.21 1.06 -1.27
N ARG A 87 -0.03 1.62 -1.00
CA ARG A 87 0.24 3.05 -1.15
C ARG A 87 1.55 3.19 -1.92
N PHE A 88 1.53 3.99 -2.97
CA PHE A 88 2.67 4.22 -3.85
C PHE A 88 3.01 5.69 -3.97
N TRP A 89 4.31 5.94 -4.09
CA TRP A 89 4.89 7.24 -4.44
C TRP A 89 5.61 7.12 -5.76
N ASP A 90 5.42 8.11 -6.63
CA ASP A 90 6.31 8.31 -7.77
C ASP A 90 7.63 8.85 -7.25
N SER A 91 8.71 8.10 -7.51
CA SER A 91 10.06 8.49 -7.10
C SER A 91 10.61 9.69 -7.88
N GLY A 92 9.99 10.04 -9.01
CA GLY A 92 10.45 11.09 -9.92
C GLY A 92 11.66 10.68 -10.77
N THR A 93 12.05 9.40 -10.74
CA THR A 93 13.13 8.86 -11.56
C THR A 93 12.63 7.73 -12.47
N THR A 94 13.37 7.52 -13.55
CA THR A 94 13.14 6.42 -14.50
C THR A 94 14.30 5.43 -14.47
N SER A 95 14.01 4.18 -14.84
CA SER A 95 15.04 3.16 -15.09
C SER A 95 15.81 3.47 -16.38
N GLN A 96 16.91 2.75 -16.61
CA GLN A 96 17.73 2.93 -17.83
C GLN A 96 16.95 2.69 -19.13
N ASP A 97 15.93 1.86 -19.09
CA ASP A 97 15.03 1.54 -20.19
C ASP A 97 13.76 2.41 -20.22
N GLY A 98 13.69 3.46 -19.38
CA GLY A 98 12.65 4.48 -19.44
C GLY A 98 11.38 4.16 -18.65
N LEU A 99 11.36 3.14 -17.80
CA LEU A 99 10.21 2.84 -16.94
C LEU A 99 10.20 3.79 -15.73
N ALA A 100 9.04 4.35 -15.41
CA ALA A 100 8.83 5.07 -14.17
C ALA A 100 9.01 4.14 -12.96
N ILE A 101 9.66 4.65 -11.90
CA ILE A 101 9.90 3.90 -10.67
C ILE A 101 8.92 4.39 -9.60
N PHE A 102 8.04 3.49 -9.15
CA PHE A 102 7.18 3.70 -8.00
C PHE A 102 7.72 2.93 -6.80
N VAL A 103 7.76 3.58 -5.65
CA VAL A 103 8.05 2.92 -4.36
C VAL A 103 6.77 2.79 -3.56
N GLY A 104 6.62 1.75 -2.76
CA GLY A 104 5.38 1.53 -2.03
C GLY A 104 5.51 0.79 -0.71
N THR A 105 4.41 0.86 0.05
CA THR A 105 4.17 0.09 1.27
C THR A 105 2.76 -0.46 1.23
N THR A 106 2.52 -1.53 1.99
CA THR A 106 1.21 -2.15 2.13
C THR A 106 0.80 -2.24 3.59
N SER A 107 -0.50 -2.40 3.84
CA SER A 107 -1.06 -2.66 5.15
C SER A 107 -2.34 -3.48 5.02
N PHE A 108 -2.56 -4.41 5.93
CA PHE A 108 -3.80 -5.17 6.01
C PHE A 108 -4.58 -4.74 7.25
N ASP A 109 -5.80 -4.28 7.06
CA ASP A 109 -6.73 -4.09 8.17
C ASP A 109 -7.36 -5.48 8.43
N ASP A 110 -7.17 -6.05 9.62
CA ASP A 110 -7.63 -7.41 9.97
C ASP A 110 -8.89 -7.42 10.85
N GLY A 111 -9.41 -6.24 11.18
CA GLY A 111 -10.54 -6.11 12.08
C GLY A 111 -10.70 -4.72 12.69
N LEU A 112 -11.33 -4.69 13.86
CA LEU A 112 -11.57 -3.47 14.64
C LEU A 112 -10.89 -3.56 16.00
N LYS A 113 -10.08 -2.56 16.36
CA LYS A 113 -9.65 -2.29 17.73
C LYS A 113 -10.68 -1.45 18.47
N TRP A 114 -10.98 -1.84 19.70
CA TRP A 114 -11.95 -1.19 20.58
C TRP A 114 -13.38 -1.08 20.00
N GLY A 115 -13.70 -1.89 18.99
CA GLY A 115 -15.01 -1.90 18.32
C GLY A 115 -15.32 -0.67 17.44
N LEU A 116 -14.36 0.23 17.24
CA LEU A 116 -14.58 1.52 16.56
C LEU A 116 -13.57 1.80 15.43
N THR A 117 -12.29 1.55 15.68
CA THR A 117 -11.20 1.90 14.74
C THR A 117 -10.63 0.64 14.12
N HIS A 118 -10.18 0.69 12.87
CA HIS A 118 -9.49 -0.44 12.24
C HIS A 118 -8.22 -0.81 13.02
N HIS A 119 -7.96 -2.12 13.11
CA HIS A 119 -6.68 -2.67 13.56
C HIS A 119 -5.88 -3.06 12.32
N ILE A 120 -4.62 -2.63 12.27
CA ILE A 120 -3.69 -3.01 11.20
C ILE A 120 -2.88 -4.22 11.65
N ASP A 121 -2.87 -5.27 10.85
CA ASP A 121 -2.09 -6.47 11.09
C ASP A 121 -0.59 -6.11 11.20
N PRO A 122 0.12 -6.64 12.22
CA PRO A 122 1.51 -6.27 12.44
C PRO A 122 2.48 -6.84 11.40
N ASN A 123 2.11 -7.87 10.64
CA ASN A 123 2.95 -8.52 9.65
C ASN A 123 2.85 -7.82 8.28
N ILE A 124 3.55 -6.71 8.14
CA ILE A 124 3.53 -5.94 6.88
C ILE A 124 4.20 -6.68 5.72
N ASP A 125 5.06 -7.67 6.01
CA ASP A 125 5.67 -8.51 4.99
C ASP A 125 4.66 -9.48 4.36
N ALA A 126 3.74 -10.04 5.15
CA ALA A 126 2.69 -10.92 4.62
C ALA A 126 1.77 -10.18 3.64
N GLU A 127 1.43 -8.93 3.95
CA GLU A 127 0.61 -8.12 3.04
C GLU A 127 1.38 -7.72 1.77
N ARG A 128 2.68 -7.37 1.89
CA ARG A 128 3.56 -7.15 0.73
C ARG A 128 3.56 -8.38 -0.17
N ASP A 129 3.76 -9.56 0.40
CA ASP A 129 3.84 -10.82 -0.33
C ASP A 129 2.50 -11.17 -1.00
N PHE A 130 1.36 -10.88 -0.34
CA PHE A 130 0.02 -11.02 -0.92
C PHE A 130 -0.14 -10.17 -2.18
N LEU A 131 0.25 -8.89 -2.13
CA LEU A 131 0.20 -8.00 -3.29
C LEU A 131 1.12 -8.50 -4.41
N VAL A 132 2.37 -8.87 -4.09
CA VAL A 132 3.35 -9.37 -5.05
C VAL A 132 2.83 -10.61 -5.77
N GLN A 133 2.28 -11.58 -5.03
CA GLN A 133 1.70 -12.80 -5.59
C GLN A 133 0.55 -12.46 -6.57
N GLY A 134 -0.33 -11.54 -6.19
CA GLY A 134 -1.42 -11.06 -7.05
C GLY A 134 -0.92 -10.42 -8.35
N LEU A 135 0.08 -9.54 -8.26
CA LEU A 135 0.68 -8.90 -9.43
C LEU A 135 1.40 -9.90 -10.34
N VAL A 136 2.18 -10.84 -9.79
CA VAL A 136 2.87 -11.88 -10.57
C VAL A 136 1.87 -12.79 -11.29
N ALA A 137 0.75 -13.13 -10.63
CA ALA A 137 -0.30 -13.97 -11.21
C ALA A 137 -0.97 -13.36 -12.46
N THR A 138 -0.89 -12.04 -12.66
CA THR A 138 -1.36 -11.40 -13.90
C THR A 138 -0.51 -11.77 -15.13
N GLY A 139 0.70 -12.27 -14.92
CA GLY A 139 1.67 -12.55 -15.98
C GLY A 139 2.34 -11.30 -16.58
N ALA A 140 1.94 -10.10 -16.17
CA ALA A 140 2.43 -8.83 -16.72
C ALA A 140 3.78 -8.36 -16.12
N PHE A 141 4.25 -9.01 -15.06
CA PHE A 141 5.54 -8.71 -14.43
C PHE A 141 6.58 -9.82 -14.68
N SER A 142 7.85 -9.42 -14.69
CA SER A 142 9.02 -10.30 -14.59
C SER A 142 9.07 -10.99 -13.23
N ALA A 143 10.00 -11.95 -13.07
CA ALA A 143 10.21 -12.61 -11.79
C ALA A 143 10.55 -11.59 -10.69
N PRO A 144 10.00 -11.72 -9.47
CA PRO A 144 10.31 -10.81 -8.37
C PRO A 144 11.79 -10.87 -7.98
N GLU A 145 12.37 -9.71 -7.70
CA GLU A 145 13.71 -9.59 -7.13
C GLU A 145 13.61 -9.08 -5.70
N THR A 146 14.37 -9.69 -4.77
CA THR A 146 14.39 -9.26 -3.37
C THR A 146 15.61 -8.40 -3.11
N LEU A 147 15.41 -7.23 -2.51
CA LEU A 147 16.46 -6.26 -2.20
C LEU A 147 16.42 -5.89 -0.72
N PRO A 148 17.52 -6.01 0.03
CA PRO A 148 17.57 -5.50 1.40
C PRO A 148 17.54 -3.96 1.35
N LEU A 149 16.56 -3.34 2.00
CA LEU A 149 16.42 -1.87 2.01
C LEU A 149 16.73 -1.29 3.39
N VAL A 150 16.22 -1.93 4.44
CA VAL A 150 16.48 -1.57 5.84
C VAL A 150 16.79 -2.82 6.65
N PRO A 151 17.41 -2.71 7.84
CA PRO A 151 17.48 -3.84 8.76
C PRO A 151 16.08 -4.28 9.19
N PRO A 152 15.89 -5.56 9.59
CA PRO A 152 14.66 -6.00 10.23
C PRO A 152 14.31 -5.10 11.42
N VAL A 153 13.04 -4.71 11.52
CA VAL A 153 12.62 -3.70 12.50
C VAL A 153 11.24 -4.03 13.07
N LEU A 154 11.10 -3.75 14.36
CA LEU A 154 9.82 -3.66 15.06
C LEU A 154 9.49 -2.18 15.25
N GLY A 155 8.25 -1.78 14.99
CA GLY A 155 7.85 -0.39 15.10
C GLY A 155 6.36 -0.21 15.41
N GLN A 156 5.92 1.04 15.32
CA GLN A 156 4.51 1.41 15.40
C GLN A 156 4.15 2.29 14.21
N ASN A 157 2.97 2.09 13.66
CA ASN A 157 2.43 2.90 12.57
C ASN A 157 1.82 4.21 13.10
N LEU A 158 1.34 5.06 12.20
CA LEU A 158 0.78 6.38 12.52
C LEU A 158 -0.48 6.32 13.41
N VAL A 159 -1.17 5.18 13.47
CA VAL A 159 -2.37 4.98 14.29
C VAL A 159 -2.10 4.16 15.55
N GLY A 160 -0.82 3.93 15.87
CA GLY A 160 -0.34 3.29 17.10
C GLY A 160 -0.33 1.76 17.09
N ASP A 161 -0.68 1.09 15.99
CA ASP A 161 -0.58 -0.37 15.93
C ASP A 161 0.87 -0.79 15.65
N ALA A 162 1.28 -1.88 16.28
CA ALA A 162 2.62 -2.42 16.11
C ALA A 162 2.83 -2.99 14.70
N PHE A 163 4.07 -3.03 14.23
CA PHE A 163 4.43 -3.77 13.03
C PHE A 163 5.80 -4.44 13.16
N PHE A 164 6.04 -5.44 12.33
CA PHE A 164 7.36 -6.05 12.10
C PHE A 164 7.62 -6.25 10.61
N THR A 165 8.88 -6.17 10.22
CA THR A 165 9.34 -6.47 8.85
C THR A 165 10.74 -7.07 8.84
N ASP A 166 11.00 -7.92 7.84
CA ASP A 166 12.31 -8.44 7.45
C ASP A 166 13.24 -7.37 6.83
N GLY A 167 12.69 -6.19 6.51
CA GLY A 167 13.42 -5.06 5.96
C GLY A 167 13.73 -5.16 4.46
N ASN A 168 13.19 -6.18 3.79
CA ASN A 168 13.35 -6.35 2.36
C ASN A 168 12.26 -5.61 1.57
N ALA A 169 12.66 -5.09 0.42
CA ALA A 169 11.76 -4.64 -0.62
C ALA A 169 11.72 -5.67 -1.77
N ILE A 170 10.55 -5.84 -2.37
CA ILE A 170 10.37 -6.64 -3.58
C ILE A 170 10.30 -5.71 -4.79
N LEU A 171 11.21 -5.94 -5.74
CA LEU A 171 11.23 -5.28 -7.04
C LEU A 171 10.45 -6.11 -8.05
N LEU A 172 9.50 -5.45 -8.74
CA LEU A 172 8.77 -6.01 -9.87
C LEU A 172 8.92 -5.09 -11.08
N ARG A 173 9.18 -5.69 -12.24
CA ARG A 173 9.33 -4.99 -13.52
C ARG A 173 8.25 -5.43 -14.49
N ALA A 174 7.47 -4.49 -15.02
CA ALA A 174 6.50 -4.76 -16.07
C ALA A 174 7.21 -5.26 -17.35
N LYS A 175 6.59 -6.21 -18.04
CA LYS A 175 7.08 -6.78 -19.30
C LYS A 175 6.76 -5.91 -20.51
#